data_AF-A0A1T1D5X5-F1
#
_entry.id   AF-A0A1T1D5X5-F1
#
_cell.length_a   1.000
_cell.length_b   1.000
_cell.length_c   1.000
_cell.angle_alpha   90.00
_cell.angle_beta   90.00
_cell.angle_gamma   90.00
#
_symmetry.space_group_name_H-M   'P 1'
#
loop_
_entity.id
_entity.type
_entity.pdbx_description
1 polymer ?
#
loop_
_entity_poly.entity_id
_entity_poly.type
_entity_poly.pdbx_seq_one_letter_code
_entity_poly.pdbx_strand_id
1 'polypeptide(L)'
;MEDEDLTIRFLRHALTMKKGLVREKNVHEVVQNMTKAPLAVVTLADELASMAATYVATYNADHEKWNAQIETRKAVEVLNLVDVKPMRPLILAIAEKMQEKEVNKEMRLCVSAAVRLMVAMKTRVGNVEKGFADAAQKIYSSEIKTIDDLRIELSSFIPSDMEFQQMFTTARVSNSKLARYYLRSLESAAGSVNQPWHIPNDNSNDINLEHVLPKETEGNWPQFSEEEREQYWKRIGNLCLLRSRDNSTLKSSAYRDKKLVYKDSQYTLTKQIAEVEEWTTSAIEKRQMELSELALTTWPF
;
A
#
# COMPACT_ATOMS: atom_id res chain seq x y z
N MET A 1 1.24 8.81 -27.55
CA MET A 1 0.55 9.52 -26.44
C MET A 1 0.81 8.86 -25.09
N GLU A 2 0.77 7.52 -24.97
CA GLU A 2 1.17 6.83 -23.71
C GLU A 2 2.68 6.94 -23.39
N ASP A 3 3.57 6.82 -24.39
CA ASP A 3 5.03 6.90 -24.16
C ASP A 3 5.53 8.30 -23.80
N GLU A 4 4.86 9.34 -24.33
CA GLU A 4 5.22 10.74 -24.08
C GLU A 4 4.86 11.14 -22.64
N ASP A 5 3.71 10.64 -22.13
CA ASP A 5 3.31 10.81 -20.73
C ASP A 5 4.24 10.05 -19.78
N LEU A 6 4.69 8.84 -20.15
CA LEU A 6 5.65 8.07 -19.34
C LEU A 6 7.01 8.79 -19.24
N THR A 7 7.50 9.32 -20.35
CA THR A 7 8.80 10.01 -20.42
C THR A 7 8.77 11.31 -19.61
N ILE A 8 7.72 12.12 -19.76
CA ILE A 8 7.54 13.35 -18.98
C ILE A 8 7.41 13.03 -17.49
N ARG A 9 6.70 11.96 -17.14
CA ARG A 9 6.55 11.52 -15.74
C ARG A 9 7.88 11.08 -15.13
N PHE A 10 8.66 10.28 -15.83
CA PHE A 10 10.01 9.89 -15.41
C PHE A 10 10.87 11.14 -15.19
N LEU A 11 10.93 12.02 -16.19
CA LEU A 11 11.72 13.25 -16.12
C LEU A 11 11.30 14.10 -14.91
N ARG A 12 10.00 14.28 -14.67
CA ARG A 12 9.50 14.99 -13.50
C ARG A 12 9.96 14.34 -12.19
N HIS A 13 9.85 13.03 -12.04
CA HIS A 13 10.27 12.34 -10.81
C HIS A 13 11.79 12.44 -10.58
N ALA A 14 12.61 12.27 -11.63
CA ALA A 14 14.05 12.43 -11.56
C ALA A 14 14.45 13.87 -11.19
N LEU A 15 13.81 14.88 -11.77
CA LEU A 15 14.06 16.28 -11.43
C LEU A 15 13.61 16.61 -10.00
N THR A 16 12.47 16.08 -9.56
CA THR A 16 12.00 16.24 -8.17
C THR A 16 13.02 15.68 -7.18
N MET A 17 13.56 14.49 -7.45
CA MET A 17 14.61 13.91 -6.64
C MET A 17 15.87 14.80 -6.60
N LYS A 18 16.23 15.50 -7.69
CA LYS A 18 17.45 16.34 -7.73
C LYS A 18 17.28 17.74 -7.14
N LYS A 19 16.10 18.36 -7.31
CA LYS A 19 15.89 19.80 -7.07
C LYS A 19 14.79 20.11 -6.04
N GLY A 20 14.13 19.09 -5.50
CA GLY A 20 12.91 19.26 -4.72
C GLY A 20 11.69 19.39 -5.63
N LEU A 21 10.51 19.64 -5.05
CA LEU A 21 9.21 19.53 -5.73
C LEU A 21 9.14 20.22 -7.11
N VAL A 22 9.08 19.43 -8.19
CA VAL A 22 8.83 19.90 -9.56
C VAL A 22 7.41 19.57 -9.99
N ARG A 23 6.63 20.61 -10.32
CA ARG A 23 5.29 20.46 -10.90
C ARG A 23 5.39 20.20 -12.41
N GLU A 24 4.44 19.45 -12.94
CA GLU A 24 4.38 19.04 -14.35
C GLU A 24 4.53 20.21 -15.34
N LYS A 25 3.80 21.30 -15.09
CA LYS A 25 3.87 22.53 -15.89
C LYS A 25 5.24 23.22 -15.91
N ASN A 26 6.11 22.93 -14.95
CA ASN A 26 7.42 23.59 -14.79
C ASN A 26 8.58 22.71 -15.28
N VAL A 27 8.32 21.47 -15.74
CA VAL A 27 9.38 20.51 -16.11
C VAL A 27 10.32 21.10 -17.17
N HIS A 28 9.77 21.68 -18.24
CA HIS A 28 10.58 22.28 -19.31
C HIS A 28 11.44 23.44 -18.82
N GLU A 29 10.88 24.33 -17.99
CA GLU A 29 11.59 25.48 -17.41
C GLU A 29 12.76 25.03 -16.52
N VAL A 30 12.54 24.00 -15.69
CA VAL A 30 13.58 23.45 -14.81
C VAL A 30 14.72 22.85 -15.64
N VAL A 31 14.41 22.08 -16.70
CA VAL A 31 15.44 21.51 -17.58
C VAL A 31 16.24 22.62 -18.25
N GLN A 32 15.59 23.61 -18.87
CA GLN A 32 16.27 24.72 -19.54
C GLN A 32 17.22 25.48 -18.60
N ASN A 33 16.80 25.68 -17.34
CA ASN A 33 17.63 26.33 -16.35
C ASN A 33 18.86 25.50 -15.93
N MET A 34 18.76 24.18 -15.98
CA MET A 34 19.87 23.26 -15.67
C MET A 34 20.84 23.07 -16.84
N THR A 35 20.37 23.24 -18.09
CA THR A 35 21.13 22.91 -19.30
C THR A 35 21.60 24.14 -20.07
N LYS A 36 22.01 25.21 -19.39
CA LYS A 36 22.50 26.45 -20.03
C LYS A 36 23.86 26.30 -20.73
N ALA A 37 24.68 25.35 -20.28
CA ALA A 37 26.00 25.06 -20.86
C ALA A 37 26.00 23.69 -21.54
N PRO A 38 26.72 23.50 -22.67
CA PRO A 38 26.76 22.21 -23.38
C PRO A 38 27.19 21.04 -22.49
N LEU A 39 28.17 21.25 -21.60
CA LEU A 39 28.61 20.21 -20.66
C LEU A 39 27.49 19.80 -19.69
N ALA A 40 26.70 20.76 -19.21
CA ALA A 40 25.59 20.49 -18.30
C ALA A 40 24.45 19.69 -18.97
N VAL A 41 24.25 19.87 -20.28
CA VAL A 41 23.32 19.04 -21.08
C VAL A 41 23.78 17.58 -21.05
N VAL A 42 25.06 17.34 -21.36
CA VAL A 42 25.63 15.98 -21.41
C VAL A 42 25.57 15.32 -20.04
N THR A 43 26.00 16.02 -18.99
CA THR A 43 25.95 15.49 -17.62
C THR A 43 24.52 15.13 -17.20
N LEU A 44 23.54 16.00 -17.47
CA LEU A 44 22.15 15.69 -17.13
C LEU A 44 21.62 14.50 -17.93
N ALA A 45 21.96 14.40 -19.22
CA ALA A 45 21.55 13.28 -20.06
C ALA A 45 22.11 11.95 -19.57
N ASP A 46 23.40 11.90 -19.21
CA ASP A 46 24.05 10.70 -18.67
C ASP A 46 23.43 10.26 -17.34
N GLU A 47 23.18 11.23 -16.44
CA GLU A 47 22.52 10.96 -15.16
C GLU A 47 21.09 10.43 -15.35
N LEU A 48 20.31 11.02 -16.27
CA LEU A 48 18.95 10.55 -16.59
C LEU A 48 18.96 9.16 -17.21
N ALA A 49 19.93 8.85 -18.07
CA ALA A 49 20.09 7.52 -18.64
C ALA A 49 20.36 6.47 -17.55
N SER A 50 21.24 6.78 -16.58
CA SER A 50 21.49 5.91 -15.42
C SER A 50 20.23 5.70 -14.58
N MET A 51 19.53 6.80 -14.25
CA MET A 51 18.32 6.74 -13.43
C MET A 51 17.16 6.01 -14.10
N ALA A 52 17.08 5.99 -15.43
CA ALA A 52 16.00 5.34 -16.16
C ALA A 52 15.95 3.84 -15.87
N ALA A 53 17.10 3.16 -15.82
CA ALA A 53 17.19 1.74 -15.49
C ALA A 53 16.67 1.46 -14.06
N THR A 54 17.13 2.25 -13.08
CA THR A 54 16.64 2.14 -11.69
C THR A 54 15.14 2.46 -11.61
N TYR A 55 14.66 3.46 -12.35
CA TYR A 55 13.25 3.84 -12.37
C TYR A 55 12.38 2.68 -12.87
N VAL A 56 12.75 2.03 -13.97
CA VAL A 56 12.07 0.83 -14.47
C VAL A 56 12.06 -0.28 -13.41
N ALA A 57 13.18 -0.48 -12.70
CA ALA A 57 13.24 -1.46 -11.61
C ALA A 57 12.23 -1.15 -10.48
N THR A 58 11.89 0.11 -10.22
CA THR A 58 10.84 0.45 -9.21
C THR A 58 9.43 0.09 -9.65
N TYR A 59 9.17 -0.13 -10.94
CA TYR A 59 7.89 -0.59 -11.47
C TYR A 59 7.85 -2.10 -11.73
N ASN A 60 9.00 -2.76 -11.78
CA ASN A 60 9.12 -4.18 -12.07
C ASN A 60 9.86 -4.91 -10.93
N ALA A 61 9.10 -5.65 -10.11
CA ALA A 61 9.65 -6.43 -9.01
C ALA A 61 10.58 -7.57 -9.47
N ASP A 62 10.40 -8.08 -10.69
CA ASP A 62 11.23 -9.15 -11.26
C ASP A 62 12.50 -8.61 -11.94
N HIS A 63 12.74 -7.30 -11.90
CA HIS A 63 13.92 -6.68 -12.48
C HIS A 63 15.22 -7.22 -11.86
N GLU A 64 16.27 -7.37 -12.68
CA GLU A 64 17.54 -7.99 -12.29
C GLU A 64 18.23 -7.31 -11.10
N LYS A 65 18.01 -5.98 -10.95
CA LYS A 65 18.45 -5.16 -9.80
C LYS A 65 18.07 -5.79 -8.45
N TRP A 66 16.95 -6.50 -8.40
CA TRP A 66 16.43 -7.10 -7.17
C TRP A 66 16.78 -8.58 -7.02
N ASN A 67 17.58 -9.18 -7.92
CA ASN A 67 17.94 -10.60 -7.87
C ASN A 67 18.59 -11.02 -6.55
N ALA A 68 19.45 -10.16 -6.00
CA ALA A 68 20.11 -10.41 -4.71
C ALA A 68 19.21 -10.14 -3.48
N GLN A 69 18.02 -9.53 -3.68
CA GLN A 69 17.17 -9.02 -2.60
C GLN A 69 15.71 -9.41 -2.81
N ILE A 70 15.41 -10.69 -2.62
CA ILE A 70 14.06 -11.25 -2.76
C ILE A 70 13.03 -10.47 -1.94
N GLU A 71 13.40 -10.04 -0.72
CA GLU A 71 12.51 -9.25 0.13
C GLU A 71 12.19 -7.86 -0.44
N THR A 72 13.08 -7.28 -1.25
CA THR A 72 12.86 -5.95 -1.85
C THR A 72 11.88 -6.05 -3.01
N ARG A 73 11.90 -7.17 -3.76
CA ARG A 73 10.91 -7.45 -4.82
C ARG A 73 9.49 -7.37 -4.29
N LYS A 74 9.23 -8.07 -3.18
CA LYS A 74 7.92 -8.11 -2.53
C LYS A 74 7.46 -6.73 -2.09
N ALA A 75 8.36 -5.92 -1.53
CA ALA A 75 8.04 -4.53 -1.18
C ALA A 75 7.68 -3.70 -2.41
N VAL A 76 8.42 -3.86 -3.52
CA VAL A 76 8.14 -3.18 -4.80
C VAL A 76 6.78 -3.58 -5.37
N GLU A 77 6.40 -4.87 -5.33
CA GLU A 77 5.06 -5.33 -5.76
C GLU A 77 3.96 -4.62 -4.97
N VAL A 78 4.11 -4.56 -3.64
CA VAL A 78 3.13 -3.91 -2.77
C VAL A 78 3.08 -2.40 -3.02
N LEU A 79 4.22 -1.73 -3.16
CA LEU A 79 4.25 -0.29 -3.49
C LEU A 79 3.57 0.00 -4.84
N ASN A 80 3.72 -0.90 -5.82
CA ASN A 80 3.05 -0.80 -7.11
C ASN A 80 1.55 -1.12 -7.02
N LEU A 81 1.12 -2.00 -6.11
CA LEU A 81 -0.29 -2.26 -5.84
C LEU A 81 -0.99 -1.07 -5.17
N VAL A 82 -0.33 -0.45 -4.18
CA VAL A 82 -0.90 0.68 -3.43
C VAL A 82 -0.87 1.98 -4.27
N ASP A 83 0.18 2.17 -5.07
CA ASP A 83 0.38 3.26 -6.03
C ASP A 83 0.13 4.68 -5.45
N VAL A 84 0.78 4.99 -4.32
CA VAL A 84 0.83 6.38 -3.82
C VAL A 84 1.72 7.20 -4.75
N LYS A 85 1.13 7.78 -5.81
CA LYS A 85 1.85 8.52 -6.87
C LYS A 85 2.87 9.54 -6.34
N PRO A 86 2.56 10.37 -5.32
CA PRO A 86 3.53 11.32 -4.80
C PRO A 86 4.78 10.68 -4.15
N MET A 87 4.75 9.39 -3.79
CA MET A 87 5.87 8.66 -3.20
C MET A 87 6.91 8.20 -4.25
N ARG A 88 6.59 8.27 -5.55
CA ARG A 88 7.46 7.75 -6.63
C ARG A 88 8.88 8.34 -6.64
N PRO A 89 9.09 9.67 -6.46
CA PRO A 89 10.43 10.23 -6.37
C PRO A 89 11.24 9.68 -5.18
N LEU A 90 10.59 9.41 -4.05
CA LEU A 90 11.24 8.82 -2.87
C LEU A 90 11.69 7.38 -3.13
N ILE A 91 10.81 6.55 -3.73
CA ILE A 91 11.14 5.16 -4.09
C ILE A 91 12.34 5.12 -5.04
N LEU A 92 12.37 6.03 -6.03
CA LEU A 92 13.52 6.18 -6.93
C LEU A 92 14.79 6.57 -6.16
N ALA A 93 14.71 7.55 -5.27
CA ALA A 93 15.86 8.01 -4.49
C ALA A 93 16.45 6.90 -3.61
N ILE A 94 15.59 6.12 -2.95
CA ILE A 94 16.01 4.97 -2.15
C ILE A 94 16.71 3.94 -3.05
N ALA A 95 16.09 3.57 -4.18
CA ALA A 95 16.65 2.58 -5.09
C ALA A 95 17.98 2.99 -5.75
N GLU A 96 18.22 4.30 -5.89
CA GLU A 96 19.41 4.86 -6.55
C GLU A 96 20.56 5.17 -5.58
N LYS A 97 20.26 5.62 -4.35
CA LYS A 97 21.27 6.21 -3.45
C LYS A 97 21.47 5.48 -2.13
N MET A 98 20.50 4.71 -1.65
CA MET A 98 20.65 3.99 -0.39
C MET A 98 21.56 2.78 -0.52
N GLN A 99 22.18 2.39 0.60
CA GLN A 99 23.03 1.21 0.65
C GLN A 99 22.20 -0.05 0.38
N GLU A 100 22.70 -0.92 -0.49
CA GLU A 100 21.97 -2.14 -0.90
C GLU A 100 21.45 -2.97 0.29
N LYS A 101 22.24 -3.12 1.35
CA LYS A 101 21.85 -3.90 2.54
C LYS A 101 20.68 -3.30 3.32
N GLU A 102 20.53 -1.99 3.24
CA GLU A 102 19.49 -1.27 3.97
C GLU A 102 18.24 -1.11 3.11
N VAL A 103 18.34 -0.92 1.78
CA VAL A 103 17.23 -0.63 0.84
C VAL A 103 15.93 -1.38 1.15
N ASN A 104 16.04 -2.66 1.51
CA ASN A 104 14.88 -3.46 1.88
C ASN A 104 14.09 -2.84 3.05
N LYS A 105 14.77 -2.41 4.10
CA LYS A 105 14.17 -1.79 5.29
C LYS A 105 13.48 -0.47 4.94
N GLU A 106 14.08 0.40 4.12
CA GLU A 106 13.43 1.66 3.72
C GLU A 106 12.23 1.40 2.79
N MET A 107 12.31 0.42 1.89
CA MET A 107 11.17 0.04 1.05
C MET A 107 10.01 -0.50 1.89
N ARG A 108 10.29 -1.25 2.96
CA ARG A 108 9.27 -1.69 3.93
C ARG A 108 8.67 -0.52 4.72
N LEU A 109 9.48 0.45 5.13
CA LEU A 109 8.99 1.68 5.75
C LEU A 109 8.05 2.43 4.79
N CYS A 110 8.39 2.50 3.51
CA CYS A 110 7.54 3.09 2.47
C CYS A 110 6.22 2.33 2.31
N VAL A 111 6.23 0.99 2.33
CA VAL A 111 5.00 0.18 2.31
C VAL A 111 4.10 0.54 3.49
N SER A 112 4.65 0.58 4.70
CA SER A 112 3.89 0.95 5.91
C SER A 112 3.30 2.37 5.79
N ALA A 113 4.13 3.34 5.42
CA ALA A 113 3.71 4.73 5.21
C ALA A 113 2.62 4.86 4.14
N ALA A 114 2.72 4.11 3.03
CA ALA A 114 1.74 4.09 1.96
C ALA A 114 0.38 3.57 2.44
N VAL A 115 0.37 2.45 3.17
CA VAL A 115 -0.86 1.88 3.72
C VAL A 115 -1.52 2.83 4.72
N ARG A 116 -0.74 3.43 5.62
CA ARG A 116 -1.23 4.42 6.60
C ARG A 116 -1.89 5.61 5.93
N LEU A 117 -1.27 6.17 4.88
CA LEU A 117 -1.85 7.26 4.11
C LEU A 117 -3.13 6.86 3.37
N MET A 118 -3.19 5.63 2.84
CA MET A 118 -4.38 5.13 2.14
C MET A 118 -5.56 4.95 3.09
N VAL A 119 -5.32 4.35 4.26
CA VAL A 119 -6.35 4.17 5.29
C VAL A 119 -6.84 5.51 5.81
N ALA A 120 -5.93 6.47 6.05
CA ALA A 120 -6.30 7.82 6.47
C ALA A 120 -6.89 8.69 5.34
N MET A 121 -6.95 8.19 4.10
CA MET A 121 -7.40 8.93 2.90
C MET A 121 -6.63 10.24 2.65
N LYS A 122 -5.37 10.34 3.10
CA LYS A 122 -4.54 11.56 3.03
C LYS A 122 -3.58 11.60 1.83
N THR A 123 -3.64 10.64 0.91
CA THR A 123 -2.66 10.50 -0.19
C THR A 123 -2.57 11.70 -1.15
N ARG A 124 -3.55 12.60 -1.17
CA ARG A 124 -3.61 13.78 -2.07
C ARG A 124 -3.47 15.12 -1.34
N VAL A 125 -3.10 15.11 -0.06
CA VAL A 125 -2.87 16.35 0.70
C VAL A 125 -1.56 16.98 0.25
N GLY A 126 -1.54 18.28 -0.04
CA GLY A 126 -0.36 18.95 -0.60
C GLY A 126 0.92 18.84 0.24
N ASN A 127 0.79 18.67 1.56
CA ASN A 127 1.93 18.43 2.44
C ASN A 127 2.59 17.05 2.19
N VAL A 128 1.84 16.05 1.74
CA VAL A 128 2.35 14.70 1.46
C VAL A 128 3.22 14.69 0.21
N GLU A 129 2.79 15.35 -0.86
CA GLU A 129 3.60 15.43 -2.09
C GLU A 129 4.90 16.20 -1.85
N LYS A 130 4.81 17.35 -1.17
CA LYS A 130 5.99 18.11 -0.78
C LYS A 130 6.91 17.30 0.13
N GLY A 131 6.38 16.66 1.17
CA GLY A 131 7.16 15.85 2.11
C GLY A 131 7.90 14.70 1.44
N PHE A 132 7.27 13.99 0.50
CA PHE A 132 7.99 12.96 -0.27
C PHE A 132 9.05 13.53 -1.22
N ALA A 133 8.79 14.68 -1.84
CA ALA A 133 9.76 15.35 -2.69
C ALA A 133 10.99 15.83 -1.89
N ASP A 134 10.77 16.42 -0.71
CA ASP A 134 11.81 16.90 0.18
C ASP A 134 12.65 15.72 0.73
N ALA A 135 12.00 14.62 1.14
CA ALA A 135 12.69 13.40 1.56
C ALA A 135 13.54 12.80 0.41
N ALA A 136 12.98 12.71 -0.80
CA ALA A 136 13.71 12.22 -1.98
C ALA A 136 14.95 13.08 -2.28
N GLN A 137 14.81 14.40 -2.17
CA GLN A 137 15.91 15.35 -2.37
C GLN A 137 17.00 15.17 -1.31
N LYS A 138 16.63 15.06 -0.04
CA LYS A 138 17.57 14.85 1.07
C LYS A 138 18.34 13.53 0.97
N ILE A 139 17.71 12.48 0.45
CA ILE A 139 18.41 11.22 0.13
C ILE A 139 19.37 11.44 -1.03
N TYR A 140 18.95 12.15 -2.07
CA TYR A 140 19.80 12.45 -3.22
C TYR A 140 21.02 13.30 -2.87
N SER A 141 20.87 14.30 -2.00
CA SER A 141 21.96 15.13 -1.47
C SER A 141 22.80 14.46 -0.38
N SER A 142 22.49 13.20 -0.03
CA SER A 142 23.14 12.44 1.05
C SER A 142 22.99 13.07 2.44
N GLU A 143 21.93 13.85 2.69
CA GLU A 143 21.55 14.32 4.02
C GLU A 143 20.86 13.23 4.84
N ILE A 144 19.99 12.43 4.21
CA ILE A 144 19.37 11.23 4.80
C ILE A 144 20.16 10.01 4.32
N LYS A 145 20.77 9.27 5.25
CA LYS A 145 21.59 8.08 4.94
C LYS A 145 21.10 6.80 5.62
N THR A 146 20.21 6.94 6.60
CA THR A 146 19.73 5.83 7.42
C THR A 146 18.21 5.79 7.42
N ILE A 147 17.66 4.63 7.75
CA ILE A 147 16.22 4.44 7.95
C ILE A 147 15.66 5.34 9.07
N ASP A 148 16.44 5.63 10.11
CA ASP A 148 15.99 6.46 11.23
C ASP A 148 15.84 7.92 10.81
N ASP A 149 16.80 8.45 10.04
CA ASP A 149 16.71 9.79 9.44
C ASP A 149 15.49 9.88 8.52
N LEU A 150 15.25 8.85 7.71
CA LEU A 150 14.10 8.79 6.81
C LEU A 150 12.79 8.77 7.60
N ARG A 151 12.71 8.00 8.68
CA ARG A 151 11.51 7.93 9.54
C ARG A 151 11.19 9.29 10.16
N ILE A 152 12.20 10.00 10.67
CA ILE A 152 12.05 11.35 11.24
C ILE A 152 11.53 12.34 10.18
N GLU A 153 12.05 12.29 8.96
CA GLU A 153 11.58 13.16 7.89
C GLU A 153 10.10 12.90 7.56
N LEU A 154 9.73 11.63 7.43
CA LEU A 154 8.38 11.20 7.06
C LEU A 154 7.35 11.43 8.18
N SER A 155 7.75 11.45 9.45
CA SER A 155 6.82 11.58 10.58
C SER A 155 6.07 12.93 10.62
N SER A 156 6.54 13.92 9.87
CA SER A 156 5.88 15.23 9.74
C SER A 156 4.54 15.19 8.99
N PHE A 157 4.29 14.15 8.19
CA PHE A 157 3.07 14.04 7.37
C PHE A 157 2.46 12.63 7.29
N ILE A 158 3.17 11.59 7.71
CA ILE A 158 2.61 10.23 7.82
C ILE A 158 1.76 10.12 9.10
N PRO A 159 0.57 9.51 9.05
CA PRO A 159 -0.27 9.30 10.24
C PRO A 159 0.46 8.54 11.35
N SER A 160 0.38 9.08 12.57
CA SER A 160 0.87 8.41 13.79
C SER A 160 0.10 7.13 14.06
N ASP A 161 0.60 6.29 14.98
CA ASP A 161 -0.09 5.06 15.39
C ASP A 161 -1.52 5.32 15.86
N MET A 162 -1.70 6.35 16.72
CA MET A 162 -3.00 6.74 17.22
C MET A 162 -3.94 7.19 16.10
N GLU A 163 -3.47 8.03 15.17
CA GLU A 163 -4.28 8.48 14.04
C GLU A 163 -4.61 7.32 13.09
N PHE A 164 -3.62 6.50 12.77
CA PHE A 164 -3.78 5.35 11.87
C PHE A 164 -4.79 4.35 12.44
N GLN A 165 -4.65 3.98 13.72
CA GLN A 165 -5.59 3.10 14.40
C GLN A 165 -7.01 3.67 14.37
N GLN A 166 -7.18 4.94 14.73
CA GLN A 166 -8.49 5.60 14.73
C GLN A 166 -9.12 5.58 13.34
N MET A 167 -8.38 5.92 12.28
CA MET A 167 -8.89 5.88 10.91
C MET A 167 -9.20 4.45 10.46
N PHE A 168 -8.41 3.47 10.90
CA PHE A 168 -8.62 2.06 10.56
C PHE A 168 -9.97 1.52 11.06
N THR A 169 -10.44 1.97 12.23
CA THR A 169 -11.74 1.55 12.81
C THR A 169 -12.93 1.80 11.88
N THR A 170 -12.78 2.72 10.93
CA THR A 170 -13.81 3.07 9.96
C THR A 170 -13.31 2.91 8.52
N ALA A 171 -12.20 2.21 8.29
CA ALA A 171 -11.67 2.05 6.94
C ALA A 171 -12.62 1.25 6.04
N ARG A 172 -12.68 1.66 4.77
CA ARG A 172 -13.41 0.98 3.71
C ARG A 172 -12.48 0.74 2.53
N VAL A 173 -12.60 -0.41 1.88
CA VAL A 173 -11.77 -0.74 0.72
C VAL A 173 -12.65 -1.25 -0.43
N SER A 174 -12.53 -0.60 -1.59
CA SER A 174 -13.29 -0.99 -2.80
C SER A 174 -12.47 -1.82 -3.77
N ASN A 175 -11.14 -1.68 -3.75
CA ASN A 175 -10.26 -2.44 -4.63
C ASN A 175 -10.02 -3.84 -4.03
N SER A 176 -10.45 -4.88 -4.74
CA SER A 176 -10.37 -6.25 -4.23
C SER A 176 -8.94 -6.76 -4.06
N LYS A 177 -7.99 -6.34 -4.91
CA LYS A 177 -6.56 -6.68 -4.77
C LYS A 177 -6.00 -6.06 -3.49
N LEU A 178 -6.30 -4.79 -3.25
CA LEU A 178 -5.84 -4.09 -2.04
C LEU A 178 -6.48 -4.67 -0.76
N ALA A 179 -7.77 -5.01 -0.82
CA ALA A 179 -8.46 -5.67 0.29
C ALA A 179 -7.83 -7.03 0.63
N ARG A 180 -7.54 -7.85 -0.39
CA ARG A 180 -6.82 -9.12 -0.19
C ARG A 180 -5.44 -8.89 0.41
N TYR A 181 -4.72 -7.86 -0.05
CA TYR A 181 -3.43 -7.52 0.55
C TYR A 181 -3.57 -7.18 2.03
N TYR A 182 -4.48 -6.28 2.42
CA TYR A 182 -4.69 -5.95 3.83
C TYR A 182 -5.03 -7.18 4.67
N LEU A 183 -5.97 -8.01 4.22
CA LEU A 183 -6.38 -9.19 4.98
C LEU A 183 -5.28 -10.24 5.09
N ARG A 184 -4.49 -10.45 4.04
CA ARG A 184 -3.35 -11.39 4.08
C ARG A 184 -2.28 -10.89 5.03
N SER A 185 -2.00 -9.59 5.02
CA SER A 185 -1.00 -9.04 5.91
C SER A 185 -1.43 -9.12 7.37
N LEU A 186 -2.70 -8.81 7.66
CA LEU A 186 -3.28 -8.99 8.99
C LEU A 186 -3.28 -10.47 9.41
N GLU A 187 -3.67 -11.38 8.52
CA GLU A 187 -3.67 -12.82 8.80
C GLU A 187 -2.26 -13.33 9.14
N SER A 188 -1.26 -12.88 8.40
CA SER A 188 0.14 -13.20 8.68
C SER A 188 0.59 -12.66 10.03
N ALA A 189 0.15 -11.46 10.41
CA ALA A 189 0.44 -10.88 11.73
C ALA A 189 -0.24 -11.68 12.85
N ALA A 190 -1.50 -12.07 12.66
CA ALA A 190 -2.26 -12.89 13.61
C ALA A 190 -1.61 -14.26 13.84
N GLY A 191 -1.07 -14.88 12.77
CA GLY A 191 -0.34 -16.14 12.84
C GLY A 191 1.06 -16.03 13.44
N SER A 192 1.47 -14.86 13.95
CA SER A 192 2.83 -14.58 14.46
C SER A 192 3.93 -14.90 13.43
N VAL A 193 3.63 -14.74 12.14
CA VAL A 193 4.60 -14.99 11.07
C VAL A 193 5.61 -13.85 11.03
N ASN A 194 6.89 -14.20 10.88
CA ASN A 194 7.92 -13.21 10.60
C ASN A 194 7.61 -12.50 9.26
N GLN A 195 7.47 -11.17 9.30
CA GLN A 195 7.25 -10.29 8.15
C GLN A 195 5.83 -10.30 7.57
N PRO A 196 4.82 -9.86 8.34
CA PRO A 196 3.42 -9.97 7.94
C PRO A 196 3.01 -9.10 6.75
N TRP A 197 3.79 -8.07 6.39
CA TRP A 197 3.54 -7.26 5.19
C TRP A 197 3.72 -8.04 3.87
N HIS A 198 4.22 -9.28 3.91
CA HIS A 198 4.50 -10.09 2.74
C HIS A 198 3.38 -11.08 2.40
N ILE A 199 3.08 -11.23 1.10
CA ILE A 199 2.18 -12.26 0.58
C ILE A 199 3.01 -13.37 -0.10
N PRO A 200 3.14 -14.56 0.49
CA PRO A 200 3.67 -15.71 -0.23
C PRO A 200 2.58 -16.20 -1.21
N ASN A 201 2.78 -15.96 -2.50
CA ASN A 201 1.92 -16.41 -3.61
C ASN A 201 0.50 -15.77 -3.69
N ASP A 202 0.28 -14.92 -4.69
CA ASP A 202 -1.05 -14.41 -5.05
C ASP A 202 -1.65 -15.16 -6.23
N ASN A 203 -1.90 -16.46 -6.04
CA ASN A 203 -2.75 -17.17 -6.97
C ASN A 203 -4.22 -16.84 -6.62
N SER A 204 -4.73 -15.76 -7.20
CA SER A 204 -6.13 -15.32 -7.00
C SER A 204 -7.17 -16.39 -7.37
N ASN A 205 -6.77 -17.40 -8.14
CA ASN A 205 -7.60 -18.58 -8.43
C ASN A 205 -7.84 -19.45 -7.19
N ASP A 206 -6.96 -19.41 -6.19
CA ASP A 206 -7.05 -20.25 -4.99
C ASP A 206 -7.71 -19.53 -3.81
N ILE A 207 -7.62 -18.19 -3.75
CA ILE A 207 -8.05 -17.38 -2.61
C ILE A 207 -8.85 -16.15 -3.09
N ASN A 208 -10.11 -16.09 -2.67
CA ASN A 208 -11.03 -15.01 -2.93
C ASN A 208 -11.21 -14.08 -1.73
N LEU A 209 -11.63 -12.86 -2.04
CA LEU A 209 -12.17 -11.91 -1.07
C LEU A 209 -13.66 -12.22 -0.89
N GLU A 210 -14.05 -12.48 0.35
CA GLU A 210 -15.46 -12.67 0.71
C GLU A 210 -15.97 -11.49 1.55
N HIS A 211 -17.24 -11.14 1.33
CA HIS A 211 -17.97 -10.16 2.13
C HIS A 211 -18.94 -10.92 3.02
N VAL A 212 -18.77 -10.83 4.35
CA VAL A 212 -19.66 -11.54 5.28
C VAL A 212 -21.09 -11.01 5.10
N LEU A 213 -21.31 -9.71 5.35
CA LEU A 213 -22.47 -8.97 4.84
C LEU A 213 -22.25 -8.71 3.34
N PRO A 214 -23.02 -9.34 2.44
CA PRO A 214 -22.86 -9.19 1.00
C PRO A 214 -23.25 -7.79 0.53
N LYS A 215 -22.79 -7.44 -0.68
CA LYS A 215 -23.27 -6.22 -1.35
C LYS A 215 -24.77 -6.29 -1.61
N GLU A 216 -25.29 -7.39 -2.15
CA GLU A 216 -26.73 -7.58 -2.32
C GLU A 216 -27.19 -8.66 -1.33
N THR A 217 -28.17 -8.33 -0.48
CA THR A 217 -28.57 -9.20 0.64
C THR A 217 -29.62 -10.24 0.26
N GLU A 218 -30.38 -10.00 -0.81
CA GLU A 218 -31.44 -10.88 -1.31
C GLU A 218 -32.45 -11.30 -0.22
N GLY A 219 -32.70 -10.42 0.76
CA GLY A 219 -33.62 -10.67 1.87
C GLY A 219 -33.06 -11.56 3.00
N ASN A 220 -31.87 -12.13 2.85
CA ASN A 220 -31.26 -13.04 3.84
C ASN A 220 -30.62 -12.32 5.05
N TRP A 221 -30.64 -10.98 5.05
CA TRP A 221 -30.00 -10.14 6.06
C TRP A 221 -30.96 -9.10 6.64
N PRO A 222 -32.10 -9.51 7.23
CA PRO A 222 -33.15 -8.60 7.71
C PRO A 222 -32.70 -7.71 8.89
N GLN A 223 -31.58 -8.06 9.54
CA GLN A 223 -31.02 -7.29 10.65
C GLN A 223 -30.21 -6.05 10.21
N PHE A 224 -30.08 -5.81 8.89
CA PHE A 224 -29.44 -4.61 8.35
C PHE A 224 -30.44 -3.81 7.52
N SER A 225 -30.51 -2.50 7.75
CA SER A 225 -31.16 -1.58 6.82
C SER A 225 -30.35 -1.44 5.52
N GLU A 226 -30.94 -0.85 4.48
CA GLU A 226 -30.21 -0.57 3.23
C GLU A 226 -29.06 0.43 3.46
N GLU A 227 -29.28 1.44 4.31
CA GLU A 227 -28.29 2.44 4.69
C GLU A 227 -27.13 1.80 5.46
N GLU A 228 -27.43 0.93 6.44
CA GLU A 228 -26.42 0.19 7.18
C GLU A 228 -25.64 -0.73 6.24
N ARG A 229 -26.32 -1.48 5.36
CA ARG A 229 -25.65 -2.30 4.36
C ARG A 229 -24.67 -1.46 3.54
N GLU A 230 -25.11 -0.35 2.98
CA GLU A 230 -24.27 0.52 2.16
C GLU A 230 -23.09 1.10 2.94
N GLN A 231 -23.24 1.37 4.24
CA GLN A 231 -22.15 1.84 5.10
C GLN A 231 -21.13 0.74 5.43
N TYR A 232 -21.60 -0.48 5.68
CA TYR A 232 -20.80 -1.54 6.28
C TYR A 232 -20.22 -2.58 5.32
N TRP A 233 -20.82 -2.82 4.16
CA TRP A 233 -20.39 -3.95 3.32
C TRP A 233 -18.91 -3.88 2.88
N LYS A 234 -18.36 -2.67 2.67
CA LYS A 234 -16.94 -2.44 2.30
C LYS A 234 -15.97 -2.25 3.47
N ARG A 235 -16.45 -2.32 4.71
CA ARG A 235 -15.61 -2.18 5.91
C ARG A 235 -14.61 -3.33 5.99
N ILE A 236 -13.35 -3.09 6.35
CA ILE A 236 -12.32 -4.17 6.38
C ILE A 236 -12.73 -5.29 7.36
N GLY A 237 -13.31 -4.93 8.49
CA GLY A 237 -13.91 -5.84 9.48
C GLY A 237 -15.03 -6.74 8.92
N ASN A 238 -15.69 -6.37 7.82
CA ASN A 238 -16.69 -7.19 7.13
C ASN A 238 -16.08 -8.13 6.08
N LEU A 239 -14.80 -7.99 5.78
CA LEU A 239 -14.12 -8.75 4.74
C LEU A 239 -13.31 -9.90 5.34
N CYS A 240 -13.23 -11.00 4.61
CA CYS A 240 -12.40 -12.15 4.97
C CYS A 240 -11.80 -12.82 3.72
N LEU A 241 -10.83 -13.71 3.96
CA LEU A 241 -10.22 -14.54 2.94
C LEU A 241 -10.91 -15.90 2.93
N LEU A 242 -11.26 -16.38 1.75
CA LEU A 242 -11.88 -17.69 1.60
C LEU A 242 -11.34 -18.38 0.35
N ARG A 243 -11.30 -19.72 0.34
CA ARG A 243 -10.93 -20.45 -0.88
C ARG A 243 -11.99 -20.25 -1.96
N SER A 244 -11.57 -20.20 -3.21
CA SER A 244 -12.47 -19.87 -4.33
C SER A 244 -13.66 -20.82 -4.46
N ARG A 245 -13.44 -22.13 -4.23
CA ARG A 245 -14.49 -23.15 -4.22
C ARG A 245 -15.57 -22.84 -3.19
N ASP A 246 -15.16 -22.57 -1.95
CA ASP A 246 -16.06 -22.31 -0.83
C ASP A 246 -16.79 -20.97 -0.99
N ASN A 247 -16.14 -19.99 -1.62
CA ASN A 247 -16.76 -18.68 -1.88
C ASN A 247 -17.89 -18.75 -2.92
N SER A 248 -17.72 -19.57 -3.96
CA SER A 248 -18.70 -19.68 -5.06
C SER A 248 -20.08 -20.16 -4.60
N THR A 249 -20.15 -20.86 -3.48
CA THR A 249 -21.37 -21.42 -2.91
C THR A 249 -22.09 -20.49 -1.94
N LEU A 250 -21.39 -19.55 -1.30
CA LEU A 250 -21.97 -18.73 -0.22
C LEU A 250 -22.77 -17.54 -0.72
N LYS A 251 -22.27 -16.76 -1.70
CA LYS A 251 -22.98 -15.59 -2.28
C LYS A 251 -23.69 -14.72 -1.21
N SER A 252 -25.00 -14.50 -1.37
CA SER A 252 -25.90 -13.74 -0.52
C SER A 252 -26.49 -14.54 0.66
N SER A 253 -26.04 -15.78 0.89
CA SER A 253 -26.60 -16.67 1.92
C SER A 253 -26.58 -16.02 3.30
N ALA A 254 -27.49 -16.47 4.16
CA ALA A 254 -27.60 -15.98 5.52
C ALA A 254 -26.31 -16.24 6.31
N TYR A 255 -26.03 -15.41 7.31
CA TYR A 255 -24.84 -15.54 8.15
C TYR A 255 -24.70 -16.94 8.76
N ARG A 256 -25.80 -17.56 9.18
CA ARG A 256 -25.81 -18.91 9.77
C ARG A 256 -25.19 -19.96 8.85
N ASP A 257 -25.43 -19.87 7.54
CA ASP A 257 -24.87 -20.79 6.55
C ASP A 257 -23.40 -20.47 6.29
N LYS A 258 -23.07 -19.17 6.15
CA LYS A 258 -21.68 -18.71 5.97
C LYS A 258 -20.78 -19.13 7.15
N LYS A 259 -21.30 -19.03 8.38
CA LYS A 259 -20.62 -19.40 9.64
C LYS A 259 -20.14 -20.85 9.64
N LEU A 260 -20.90 -21.78 9.05
CA LEU A 260 -20.50 -23.19 8.95
C LEU A 260 -19.23 -23.36 8.11
N VAL A 261 -19.14 -22.66 6.98
CA VAL A 261 -17.97 -22.69 6.10
C VAL A 261 -16.77 -22.00 6.73
N TYR A 262 -16.98 -20.86 7.41
CA TYR A 262 -15.91 -20.11 8.05
C TYR A 262 -15.22 -20.88 9.18
N LYS A 263 -15.95 -21.74 9.89
CA LYS A 263 -15.41 -22.58 10.97
C LYS A 263 -14.30 -23.50 10.48
N ASP A 264 -14.42 -24.00 9.25
CA ASP A 264 -13.46 -24.93 8.63
C ASP A 264 -12.38 -24.20 7.79
N SER A 265 -12.39 -22.86 7.77
CA SER A 265 -11.41 -22.06 7.03
C SER A 265 -9.98 -22.33 7.52
N GLN A 266 -8.99 -22.24 6.65
CA GLN A 266 -7.57 -22.31 7.07
C GLN A 266 -7.07 -21.00 7.69
N TYR A 267 -7.83 -19.91 7.54
CA TYR A 267 -7.45 -18.57 8.00
C TYR A 267 -7.98 -18.30 9.40
N THR A 268 -7.08 -17.99 10.32
CA THR A 268 -7.34 -17.65 11.72
C THR A 268 -8.34 -16.50 11.84
N LEU A 269 -8.14 -15.39 11.11
CA LEU A 269 -9.03 -14.23 11.17
C LEU A 269 -10.40 -14.49 10.54
N THR A 270 -10.53 -15.55 9.73
CA THR A 270 -11.81 -16.00 9.17
C THR A 270 -12.51 -16.96 10.13
N LYS A 271 -11.78 -17.84 10.83
CA LYS A 271 -12.35 -18.68 11.89
C LYS A 271 -12.95 -17.86 13.02
N GLN A 272 -12.29 -16.77 13.42
CA GLN A 272 -12.81 -15.85 14.44
C GLN A 272 -14.18 -15.27 14.08
N ILE A 273 -14.46 -15.07 12.79
CA ILE A 273 -15.81 -14.64 12.35
C ILE A 273 -16.83 -15.70 12.75
N ALA A 274 -16.52 -16.98 12.57
CA ALA A 274 -17.42 -18.08 12.93
C ALA A 274 -17.68 -18.22 14.44
N GLU A 275 -16.93 -17.54 15.30
CA GLU A 275 -17.16 -17.52 16.76
C GLU A 275 -18.25 -16.52 17.16
N VAL A 276 -18.59 -15.58 16.27
CA VAL A 276 -19.63 -14.59 16.50
C VAL A 276 -21.01 -15.23 16.33
N GLU A 277 -21.91 -14.97 17.27
CA GLU A 277 -23.26 -15.56 17.25
C GLU A 277 -24.14 -14.96 16.14
N GLU A 278 -24.19 -13.62 16.08
CA GLU A 278 -24.92 -12.88 15.07
C GLU A 278 -24.03 -11.84 14.42
N TRP A 279 -24.09 -11.76 13.09
CA TRP A 279 -23.36 -10.74 12.35
C TRP A 279 -24.22 -9.49 12.20
N THR A 280 -23.89 -8.47 12.99
CA THR A 280 -24.56 -7.16 13.07
C THR A 280 -23.57 -6.03 12.80
N THR A 281 -24.04 -4.78 12.75
CA THR A 281 -23.16 -3.59 12.66
C THR A 281 -22.14 -3.57 13.81
N SER A 282 -22.57 -3.81 15.04
CA SER A 282 -21.69 -3.88 16.21
C SER A 282 -20.64 -5.00 16.13
N ALA A 283 -20.97 -6.15 15.53
CA ALA A 283 -19.99 -7.22 15.30
C ALA A 283 -18.90 -6.78 14.31
N ILE A 284 -19.29 -6.08 13.23
CA ILE A 284 -18.33 -5.54 12.24
C ILE A 284 -17.44 -4.47 12.87
N GLU A 285 -18.00 -3.56 13.68
CA GLU A 285 -17.25 -2.52 14.38
C GLU A 285 -16.25 -3.12 15.37
N LYS A 286 -16.70 -4.06 16.20
CA LYS A 286 -15.84 -4.76 17.16
C LYS A 286 -14.67 -5.45 16.45
N ARG A 287 -14.95 -6.24 15.41
CA ARG A 287 -13.89 -6.90 14.64
C ARG A 287 -12.95 -5.88 14.00
N GLN A 288 -13.46 -4.75 13.50
CA GLN A 288 -12.58 -3.73 12.93
C GLN A 288 -11.63 -3.11 13.95
N MET A 289 -12.09 -2.93 15.18
CA MET A 289 -11.28 -2.44 16.29
C MET A 289 -10.17 -3.45 16.64
N GLU A 290 -10.49 -4.73 16.71
CA GLU A 290 -9.47 -5.78 16.89
C GLU A 290 -8.45 -5.80 15.74
N LEU A 291 -8.91 -5.65 14.49
CA LEU A 291 -8.01 -5.54 13.34
C LEU A 291 -7.19 -4.26 13.33
N SER A 292 -7.65 -3.16 13.93
CA SER A 292 -6.89 -1.91 13.99
C SER A 292 -5.71 -2.01 14.95
N GLU A 293 -5.85 -2.77 16.04
CA GLU A 293 -4.74 -3.10 16.93
C GLU A 293 -3.70 -3.95 16.20
N LEU A 294 -4.15 -4.96 15.47
CA LEU A 294 -3.27 -5.81 14.65
C LEU A 294 -2.59 -5.02 13.52
N ALA A 295 -3.26 -4.02 12.96
CA ALA A 295 -2.72 -3.15 11.91
C ALA A 295 -1.47 -2.39 12.37
N LEU A 296 -1.35 -2.03 13.66
CA LEU A 296 -0.17 -1.34 14.20
C LEU A 296 1.10 -2.19 14.11
N THR A 297 0.97 -3.50 14.38
CA THR A 297 2.10 -4.43 14.27
C THR A 297 2.34 -4.89 12.83
N THR A 298 1.29 -4.89 12.00
CA THR A 298 1.37 -5.25 10.57
C THR A 298 2.10 -4.18 9.76
N TRP A 299 1.81 -2.90 10.01
CA TRP A 299 2.39 -1.75 9.33
C TRP A 299 3.01 -0.78 10.36
N PRO A 300 4.16 -1.12 10.95
CA PRO A 300 4.84 -0.27 11.93
C PRO A 300 5.44 0.96 11.23
N PHE A 301 5.41 2.11 11.90
CA PHE A 301 6.02 3.35 11.42
C PHE A 301 6.72 4.07 12.55
#